data_AF-E1VI35-F1
#
_entry.id   AF-E1VI35-F1
#
_cell.length_a   1.000
_cell.length_b   1.000
_cell.length_c   1.000
_cell.angle_alpha   90.00
_cell.angle_beta   90.00
_cell.angle_gamma   90.00
#
_symmetry.space_group_name_H-M   'P 1'
#
loop_
_entity.id
_entity.type
_entity.pdbx_description
1 polymer ?
#
loop_
_entity_poly.entity_id
_entity_poly.type
_entity_poly.pdbx_seq_one_letter_code
_entity_poly.pdbx_strand_id
1 'polypeptide(L)'
;MLLIGIGCVIAGIALSVKPTIIRLQKANNLFAPEEIVYNFTHMPEIFRTKELPAASHPHIFPNGPALTLPESFEAFGKTINTQEWLQETKTTGLLVAQDGRIVFEQYYLGNQADNAHISWSLAKSFISALIGIAIQEGKIESVHDPVDEYAPLLKGTGYEGVSLKNVLQMSSGIRFNEDYDDPNSDIVQLARRAALFDSFNDYAKQLVNEKEPGTYRRYTSFDTQVLAMVLQGATGESVTDYMSKKLWQPFGAEHSAWWIVDASGMEMGFGGLNATLRDFAKLGQLYLDHGMLNGKPIVPDAWISASLSMDSAHLLPGLNGSADSSIGYGYQWWIPDSPQRDYFAQGIYSQYIFVSPMTNTVIVKTSADPNYGSDESKRTVQHVEMFRAIATAARKLPLAN
;
A
#
# COMPACT_ATOMS: atom_id res chain seq x y z
N MET A 1 -38.01 -41.32 -10.79
CA MET A 1 -36.68 -40.83 -11.23
C MET A 1 -36.56 -39.30 -11.37
N LEU A 2 -37.63 -38.49 -11.29
CA LEU A 2 -37.54 -37.03 -11.45
C LEU A 2 -37.20 -36.25 -10.16
N LEU A 3 -37.53 -36.77 -8.97
CA LEU A 3 -37.36 -36.09 -7.69
C LEU A 3 -35.90 -36.05 -7.18
N ILE A 4 -35.05 -37.00 -7.62
CA ILE A 4 -33.63 -37.05 -7.21
C ILE A 4 -32.81 -35.99 -7.96
N GLY A 5 -33.16 -35.66 -9.21
CA GLY A 5 -32.47 -34.64 -10.00
C GLY A 5 -32.69 -33.20 -9.52
N ILE A 6 -33.91 -32.87 -9.06
CA ILE A 6 -34.25 -31.53 -8.55
C ILE A 6 -33.57 -31.26 -7.19
N GLY A 7 -33.47 -32.28 -6.32
CA GLY A 7 -32.75 -32.19 -5.05
C GLY A 7 -31.25 -31.94 -5.22
N CYS A 8 -30.59 -32.59 -6.19
CA CYS A 8 -29.17 -32.36 -6.50
C CYS A 8 -28.92 -30.99 -7.14
N VAL A 9 -29.84 -30.48 -7.97
CA VAL A 9 -29.73 -29.14 -8.58
C VAL A 9 -29.96 -28.05 -7.53
N ILE A 10 -30.94 -28.20 -6.63
CA ILE A 10 -31.17 -27.25 -5.53
C ILE A 10 -30.03 -27.30 -4.50
N ALA A 11 -29.48 -28.49 -4.18
CA ALA A 11 -28.29 -28.61 -3.35
C ALA A 11 -27.05 -28.02 -4.02
N GLY A 12 -26.88 -28.22 -5.34
CA GLY A 12 -25.79 -27.62 -6.12
C GLY A 12 -25.90 -26.10 -6.27
N ILE A 13 -27.12 -25.56 -6.39
CA ILE A 13 -27.40 -24.11 -6.38
C ILE A 13 -27.22 -23.54 -4.98
N ALA A 14 -27.69 -24.22 -3.92
CA ALA A 14 -27.46 -23.78 -2.54
C ALA A 14 -25.97 -23.82 -2.17
N LEU A 15 -25.22 -24.82 -2.64
CA LEU A 15 -23.76 -24.94 -2.45
C LEU A 15 -22.97 -23.88 -3.24
N SER A 16 -23.49 -23.36 -4.36
CA SER A 16 -22.85 -22.30 -5.14
C SER A 16 -23.29 -20.88 -4.73
N VAL A 17 -24.50 -20.72 -4.17
CA VAL A 17 -25.04 -19.44 -3.71
C VAL A 17 -24.64 -19.12 -2.27
N LYS A 18 -24.53 -20.12 -1.37
CA LYS A 18 -24.15 -19.92 0.03
C LYS A 18 -22.74 -19.29 0.21
N PRO A 19 -21.70 -19.67 -0.55
CA PRO A 19 -20.42 -18.97 -0.52
C PRO A 19 -20.54 -17.51 -0.97
N THR A 20 -21.40 -17.24 -1.96
CA THR A 20 -21.66 -15.88 -2.47
C THR A 20 -22.38 -15.02 -1.43
N ILE A 21 -23.38 -15.56 -0.72
CA ILE A 21 -24.09 -14.85 0.36
C ILE A 21 -23.16 -14.57 1.55
N ILE A 22 -22.36 -15.56 1.97
CA ILE A 22 -21.38 -15.39 3.06
C ILE A 22 -20.33 -14.34 2.68
N ARG A 23 -19.86 -14.33 1.43
CA ARG A 23 -18.94 -13.30 0.92
C ARG A 23 -19.58 -11.91 0.89
N LEU A 24 -20.81 -11.78 0.42
CA LEU A 24 -21.54 -10.50 0.41
C LEU A 24 -21.80 -9.99 1.84
N GLN A 25 -22.08 -10.88 2.80
CA GLN A 25 -22.19 -10.54 4.21
C GLN A 25 -20.85 -10.10 4.81
N LYS A 26 -19.75 -10.83 4.54
CA LYS A 26 -18.40 -10.45 4.97
C LYS A 26 -17.94 -9.13 4.33
N ALA A 27 -18.29 -8.88 3.07
CA ALA A 27 -17.99 -7.63 2.38
C ALA A 27 -18.81 -6.45 2.93
N ASN A 28 -20.08 -6.65 3.28
CA ASN A 28 -20.90 -5.62 3.94
C ASN A 28 -20.40 -5.29 5.35
N ASN A 29 -19.84 -6.29 6.04
CA ASN A 29 -19.27 -6.12 7.38
C ASN A 29 -17.75 -5.98 7.37
N LEU A 30 -17.14 -5.62 6.22
CA LEU A 30 -15.69 -5.64 6.04
C LEU A 30 -14.98 -4.80 7.10
N PHE A 31 -15.58 -3.66 7.44
CA PHE A 31 -15.06 -2.68 8.40
C PHE A 31 -15.80 -2.68 9.73
N ALA A 32 -16.70 -3.66 9.97
CA ALA A 32 -17.45 -3.74 11.22
C ALA A 32 -16.46 -3.85 12.40
N PRO A 33 -16.58 -3.03 13.46
CA PRO A 33 -15.57 -2.95 14.52
C PRO A 33 -15.17 -4.27 15.18
N GLU A 34 -16.09 -5.23 15.19
CA GLU A 34 -15.95 -6.59 15.74
C GLU A 34 -15.31 -7.58 14.76
N GLU A 35 -15.41 -7.35 13.44
CA GLU A 35 -14.89 -8.25 12.40
C GLU A 35 -13.60 -7.73 11.73
N ILE A 36 -13.34 -6.42 11.82
CA ILE A 36 -12.31 -5.73 11.01
C ILE A 36 -10.91 -6.35 11.14
N VAL A 37 -10.51 -6.79 12.33
CA VAL A 37 -9.22 -7.46 12.56
C VAL A 37 -9.14 -8.79 11.81
N TYR A 38 -10.20 -9.59 11.89
CA TYR A 38 -10.28 -10.87 11.21
C TYR A 38 -10.32 -10.67 9.69
N ASN A 39 -11.18 -9.78 9.21
CA ASN A 39 -11.31 -9.50 7.78
C ASN A 39 -9.99 -9.05 7.15
N PHE A 40 -9.21 -8.21 7.84
CA PHE A 40 -7.95 -7.68 7.32
C PHE A 40 -6.85 -8.72 7.16
N THR A 41 -6.99 -9.87 7.82
CA THR A 41 -6.06 -11.01 7.70
C THR A 41 -6.63 -12.15 6.85
N HIS A 42 -7.87 -12.04 6.36
CA HIS A 42 -8.59 -13.10 5.64
C HIS A 42 -9.22 -12.62 4.32
N MET A 43 -8.64 -11.59 3.69
CA MET A 43 -9.13 -11.05 2.41
C MET A 43 -9.32 -12.11 1.30
N PRO A 44 -8.46 -13.14 1.15
CA PRO A 44 -8.67 -14.19 0.16
C PRO A 44 -9.96 -15.02 0.35
N GLU A 45 -10.56 -15.01 1.55
CA GLU A 45 -11.85 -15.66 1.77
C GLU A 45 -13.02 -14.81 1.25
N ILE A 46 -12.84 -13.49 1.25
CA ILE A 46 -13.87 -12.47 0.97
C ILE A 46 -13.86 -12.10 -0.51
N PHE A 47 -12.67 -11.87 -1.07
CA PHE A 47 -12.48 -11.35 -2.43
C PHE A 47 -11.87 -12.40 -3.36
N ARG A 48 -11.98 -12.15 -4.67
CA ARG A 48 -11.17 -12.85 -5.67
C ARG A 48 -9.75 -12.35 -5.54
N THR A 49 -8.82 -13.29 -5.55
CA THR A 49 -7.40 -12.98 -5.42
C THR A 49 -6.57 -13.74 -6.44
N LYS A 50 -5.40 -13.20 -6.76
CA LYS A 50 -4.30 -13.93 -7.37
C LYS A 50 -3.22 -14.12 -6.33
N GLU A 51 -2.73 -15.36 -6.23
CA GLU A 51 -1.60 -15.67 -5.37
C GLU A 51 -0.30 -15.15 -5.97
N LEU A 52 0.53 -14.57 -5.13
CA LEU A 52 1.90 -14.17 -5.37
C LEU A 52 2.80 -15.10 -4.55
N PRO A 53 3.36 -16.19 -5.13
CA PRO A 53 4.04 -17.23 -4.36
C PRO A 53 5.29 -16.72 -3.63
N ALA A 54 5.56 -17.27 -2.45
CA ALA A 54 6.80 -17.03 -1.70
C ALA A 54 8.06 -17.20 -2.55
N ALA A 55 9.15 -16.54 -2.17
CA ALA A 55 10.41 -16.69 -2.89
C ALA A 55 10.97 -18.11 -2.73
N SER A 56 11.51 -18.66 -3.83
CA SER A 56 12.23 -19.94 -3.80
C SER A 56 13.43 -19.92 -2.86
N HIS A 57 14.01 -18.74 -2.64
CA HIS A 57 15.12 -18.50 -1.72
C HIS A 57 14.78 -17.30 -0.83
N PRO A 58 14.06 -17.51 0.28
CA PRO A 58 13.69 -16.44 1.19
C PRO A 58 14.92 -15.71 1.76
N HIS A 59 14.87 -14.38 1.74
CA HIS A 59 15.74 -13.54 2.54
C HIS A 59 15.13 -13.40 3.93
N ILE A 60 15.77 -14.02 4.92
CA ILE A 60 15.36 -13.95 6.32
C ILE A 60 16.16 -12.83 6.99
N PHE A 61 15.46 -11.88 7.60
CA PHE A 61 16.12 -10.85 8.40
C PHE A 61 16.86 -11.50 9.58
N PRO A 62 18.16 -11.21 9.76
CA PRO A 62 18.85 -11.58 10.98
C PRO A 62 18.24 -10.86 12.19
N ASN A 63 18.27 -11.49 13.36
CA ASN A 63 17.90 -10.83 14.60
C ASN A 63 19.05 -9.93 15.10
N GLY A 64 18.69 -8.77 15.63
CA GLY A 64 19.59 -7.84 16.30
C GLY A 64 19.38 -7.81 17.81
N PRO A 65 20.07 -6.92 18.53
CA PRO A 65 19.81 -6.68 19.95
C PRO A 65 18.35 -6.27 20.16
N ALA A 66 17.69 -6.86 21.16
CA ALA A 66 16.28 -6.58 21.42
C ALA A 66 16.07 -5.13 21.88
N LEU A 67 15.20 -4.41 21.16
CA LEU A 67 14.74 -3.08 21.52
C LEU A 67 13.60 -3.18 22.55
N THR A 68 13.70 -2.41 23.62
CA THR A 68 12.54 -2.05 24.43
C THR A 68 11.94 -0.77 23.84
N LEU A 69 10.65 -0.80 23.50
CA LEU A 69 9.96 0.39 22.99
C LEU A 69 10.06 1.56 23.99
N PRO A 70 10.19 2.80 23.53
CA PRO A 70 10.11 3.96 24.42
C PRO A 70 8.75 3.97 25.11
N GLU A 71 8.73 4.30 26.41
CA GLU A 71 7.49 4.35 27.21
C GLU A 71 6.49 5.35 26.63
N SER A 72 6.99 6.46 26.09
CA SER A 72 6.20 7.53 25.49
C SER A 72 6.92 8.21 24.32
N PHE A 73 6.17 9.01 23.58
CA PHE A 73 6.66 9.90 22.54
C PHE A 73 5.96 11.27 22.64
N GLU A 74 6.57 12.29 22.06
CA GLU A 74 6.02 13.65 22.05
C GLU A 74 5.35 13.94 20.71
N ALA A 75 4.12 14.44 20.74
CA ALA A 75 3.45 14.96 19.55
C ALA A 75 2.52 16.11 19.92
N PHE A 76 2.57 17.21 19.15
CA PHE A 76 1.74 18.41 19.41
C PHE A 76 1.85 18.95 20.85
N GLY A 77 3.05 18.90 21.44
CA GLY A 77 3.31 19.36 22.81
C GLY A 77 2.68 18.48 23.90
N LYS A 78 2.35 17.22 23.58
CA LYS A 78 1.83 16.24 24.52
C LYS A 78 2.72 15.00 24.52
N THR A 79 3.00 14.51 25.71
CA THR A 79 3.54 13.16 25.94
C THR A 79 2.42 12.14 25.78
N ILE A 80 2.60 11.18 24.88
CA ILE A 80 1.65 10.10 24.59
C ILE A 80 2.30 8.78 24.98
N ASN A 81 1.61 7.94 25.75
CA ASN A 81 2.11 6.61 26.10
C ASN A 81 2.09 5.70 24.86
N THR A 82 3.22 5.06 24.57
CA THR A 82 3.38 4.24 23.36
C THR A 82 2.45 3.03 23.37
N GLN A 83 2.35 2.34 24.51
CA GLN A 83 1.53 1.13 24.61
C GLN A 83 0.03 1.43 24.51
N GLU A 84 -0.43 2.50 25.16
CA GLU A 84 -1.81 2.98 25.05
C GLU A 84 -2.13 3.39 23.60
N TRP A 85 -1.20 4.06 22.92
CA TRP A 85 -1.38 4.44 21.52
C TRP A 85 -1.48 3.23 20.57
N LEU A 86 -0.64 2.20 20.78
CA LEU A 86 -0.72 0.95 20.00
C LEU A 86 -2.07 0.25 20.20
N GLN A 87 -2.63 0.30 21.42
CA GLN A 87 -3.96 -0.22 21.73
C GLN A 87 -5.08 0.63 21.11
N GLU A 88 -5.01 1.96 21.25
CA GLU A 88 -5.99 2.91 20.70
C GLU A 88 -6.11 2.76 19.18
N THR A 89 -4.96 2.65 18.50
CA THR A 89 -4.90 2.49 17.04
C THR A 89 -5.15 1.05 16.56
N LYS A 90 -5.59 0.14 17.46
CA LYS A 90 -5.80 -1.29 17.19
C LYS A 90 -4.68 -1.91 16.36
N THR A 91 -3.45 -1.75 16.83
CA THR A 91 -2.27 -2.34 16.17
C THR A 91 -2.41 -3.86 16.14
N THR A 92 -2.20 -4.47 14.97
CA THR A 92 -2.21 -5.92 14.77
C THR A 92 -0.79 -6.47 14.65
N GLY A 93 0.18 -5.65 14.27
CA GLY A 93 1.59 -6.00 14.33
C GLY A 93 2.49 -4.77 14.25
N LEU A 94 3.67 -4.88 14.86
CA LEU A 94 4.72 -3.89 14.80
C LEU A 94 6.08 -4.60 14.64
N LEU A 95 6.83 -4.21 13.61
CA LEU A 95 8.18 -4.68 13.33
C LEU A 95 9.11 -3.49 13.21
N VAL A 96 10.28 -3.57 13.85
CA VAL A 96 11.37 -2.61 13.75
C VAL A 96 12.61 -3.35 13.30
N ALA A 97 13.09 -3.01 12.11
CA ALA A 97 14.38 -3.45 11.60
C ALA A 97 15.36 -2.28 11.62
N GLN A 98 16.54 -2.46 12.20
CA GLN A 98 17.61 -1.48 12.19
C GLN A 98 18.91 -2.16 11.75
N ASP A 99 19.67 -1.49 10.88
CA ASP A 99 20.91 -2.05 10.31
C ASP A 99 20.70 -3.42 9.64
N GLY A 100 19.57 -3.56 8.94
CA GLY A 100 19.17 -4.80 8.27
C GLY A 100 18.85 -5.95 9.22
N ARG A 101 18.57 -5.67 10.51
CA ARG A 101 18.26 -6.67 11.54
C ARG A 101 16.96 -6.36 12.26
N ILE A 102 16.14 -7.38 12.53
CA ILE A 102 14.94 -7.21 13.38
C ILE A 102 15.40 -7.00 14.83
N VAL A 103 15.08 -5.85 15.40
CA VAL A 103 15.34 -5.49 16.81
C VAL A 103 14.08 -5.49 17.66
N PHE A 104 12.90 -5.40 17.04
CA PHE A 104 11.60 -5.57 17.69
C PHE A 104 10.62 -6.20 16.71
N GLU A 105 9.84 -7.17 17.16
CA GLU A 105 8.75 -7.74 16.39
C GLU A 105 7.69 -8.26 17.36
N GLN A 106 6.47 -7.74 17.26
CA GLN A 106 5.36 -8.17 18.09
C GLN A 106 4.05 -8.17 17.29
N TYR A 107 3.25 -9.19 17.54
CA TYR A 107 1.93 -9.37 16.95
C TYR A 107 0.86 -9.30 18.04
N TYR A 108 -0.28 -8.73 17.68
CA TYR A 108 -1.39 -8.43 18.59
C TYR A 108 -2.70 -8.89 17.98
N LEU A 109 -3.76 -8.94 18.79
CA LEU A 109 -5.12 -9.18 18.34
C LEU A 109 -5.29 -10.46 17.49
N GLY A 110 -4.49 -11.50 17.78
CA GLY A 110 -4.53 -12.78 17.07
C GLY A 110 -3.73 -12.84 15.77
N ASN A 111 -3.09 -11.76 15.34
CA ASN A 111 -2.18 -11.77 14.21
C ASN A 111 -0.92 -12.62 14.50
N GLN A 112 -0.27 -13.13 13.45
CA GLN A 112 0.92 -13.98 13.53
C GLN A 112 1.95 -13.58 12.47
N ALA A 113 3.15 -14.15 12.55
CA ALA A 113 4.27 -13.79 11.67
C ALA A 113 4.06 -14.15 10.19
N ASP A 114 3.33 -15.22 9.94
CA ASP A 114 3.03 -15.77 8.62
C ASP A 114 1.65 -15.34 8.09
N ASN A 115 0.90 -14.53 8.85
CA ASN A 115 -0.38 -14.00 8.41
C ASN A 115 -0.17 -12.86 7.40
N ALA A 116 -0.75 -13.00 6.22
CA ALA A 116 -0.89 -11.88 5.31
C ALA A 116 -1.94 -10.89 5.83
N HIS A 117 -1.61 -9.62 5.78
CA HIS A 117 -2.49 -8.52 6.15
C HIS A 117 -2.70 -7.62 4.94
N ILE A 118 -3.93 -7.14 4.76
CA ILE A 118 -4.25 -6.17 3.71
C ILE A 118 -3.38 -4.92 3.87
N SER A 119 -2.76 -4.50 2.77
CA SER A 119 -1.83 -3.38 2.70
C SER A 119 -2.57 -2.05 2.74
N TRP A 120 -3.82 -2.05 2.24
CA TRP A 120 -4.45 -0.84 1.73
C TRP A 120 -3.43 -0.07 0.88
N SER A 121 -3.34 1.24 1.04
CA SER A 121 -2.49 2.07 0.21
C SER A 121 -0.97 1.87 0.36
N LEU A 122 -0.47 0.97 1.23
CA LEU A 122 0.94 0.55 1.14
C LEU A 122 1.25 -0.11 -0.22
N ALA A 123 0.25 -0.72 -0.87
CA ALA A 123 0.35 -1.28 -2.22
C ALA A 123 0.89 -0.28 -3.26
N LYS A 124 0.57 1.01 -3.10
CA LYS A 124 0.94 2.07 -4.04
C LYS A 124 2.45 2.18 -4.23
N SER A 125 3.22 2.03 -3.15
CA SER A 125 4.68 2.10 -3.20
C SER A 125 5.31 0.86 -3.85
N PHE A 126 4.64 -0.30 -3.81
CA PHE A 126 5.04 -1.48 -4.60
C PHE A 126 4.80 -1.25 -6.09
N ILE A 127 3.62 -0.72 -6.47
CA ILE A 127 3.31 -0.36 -7.87
C ILE A 127 4.34 0.64 -8.40
N SER A 128 4.70 1.67 -7.63
CA SER A 128 5.75 2.62 -7.99
C SER A 128 7.09 1.94 -8.26
N ALA A 129 7.53 1.03 -7.39
CA ALA A 129 8.78 0.28 -7.59
C ALA A 129 8.75 -0.54 -8.90
N LEU A 130 7.62 -1.17 -9.22
CA LEU A 130 7.46 -1.93 -10.46
C LEU A 130 7.52 -1.04 -11.71
N ILE A 131 6.96 0.18 -11.65
CA ILE A 131 7.08 1.15 -12.74
C ILE A 131 8.57 1.50 -12.97
N GLY A 132 9.31 1.75 -11.89
CA GLY A 132 10.75 2.01 -11.98
C GLY A 132 11.53 0.87 -12.63
N ILE A 133 11.20 -0.38 -12.28
CA ILE A 133 11.80 -1.55 -12.92
C ILE A 133 11.41 -1.64 -14.40
N ALA A 134 10.14 -1.40 -14.74
CA ALA A 134 9.66 -1.41 -16.12
C ALA A 134 10.35 -0.34 -16.99
N ILE A 135 10.63 0.83 -16.44
CA ILE A 135 11.43 1.88 -17.11
C ILE A 135 12.86 1.41 -17.34
N GLN A 136 13.51 0.84 -16.32
CA GLN A 136 14.87 0.31 -16.45
C GLN A 136 14.99 -0.80 -17.50
N GLU A 137 13.92 -1.58 -17.69
CA GLU A 137 13.82 -2.62 -18.71
C GLU A 137 13.43 -2.11 -20.10
N GLY A 138 13.19 -0.80 -20.25
CA GLY A 138 12.75 -0.19 -21.51
C GLY A 138 11.33 -0.62 -21.92
N LYS A 139 10.50 -1.08 -20.98
CA LYS A 139 9.07 -1.37 -21.19
C LYS A 139 8.22 -0.11 -21.14
N ILE A 140 8.68 0.87 -20.38
CA ILE A 140 8.19 2.25 -20.36
C ILE A 140 9.38 3.11 -20.73
N GLU A 141 9.25 4.01 -21.69
CA GLU A 141 10.37 4.83 -22.18
C GLU A 141 10.73 5.93 -21.17
N SER A 142 9.72 6.63 -20.64
CA SER A 142 9.93 7.76 -19.74
C SER A 142 8.76 7.98 -18.78
N VAL A 143 9.05 8.61 -17.64
CA VAL A 143 7.99 9.15 -16.76
C VAL A 143 7.21 10.28 -17.41
N HIS A 144 7.71 10.86 -18.51
CA HIS A 144 7.02 11.90 -19.25
C HIS A 144 6.03 11.38 -20.28
N ASP A 145 6.03 10.07 -20.52
CA ASP A 145 5.10 9.44 -21.45
C ASP A 145 3.65 9.59 -20.94
N PRO A 146 2.68 9.76 -21.84
CA PRO A 146 1.29 9.81 -21.47
C PRO A 146 0.78 8.41 -21.09
N VAL A 147 -0.02 8.30 -20.02
CA VAL A 147 -0.48 7.00 -19.51
C VAL A 147 -1.35 6.22 -20.49
N ASP A 148 -2.05 6.90 -21.39
CA ASP A 148 -2.89 6.30 -22.42
C ASP A 148 -2.10 5.70 -23.60
N GLU A 149 -0.78 5.91 -23.65
CA GLU A 149 0.12 5.18 -24.55
C GLU A 149 0.19 3.70 -24.18
N TYR A 150 0.37 3.42 -22.88
CA TYR A 150 0.46 2.06 -22.34
C TYR A 150 -0.91 1.47 -21.97
N ALA A 151 -1.88 2.32 -21.65
CA ALA A 151 -3.25 1.91 -21.36
C ALA A 151 -4.26 2.57 -22.32
N PRO A 152 -4.41 2.07 -23.56
CA PRO A 152 -5.23 2.70 -24.60
C PRO A 152 -6.71 2.92 -24.23
N LEU A 153 -7.22 2.20 -23.24
CA LEU A 153 -8.57 2.41 -22.69
C LEU A 153 -8.77 3.78 -22.02
N LEU A 154 -7.67 4.49 -21.71
CA LEU A 154 -7.71 5.82 -21.12
C LEU A 154 -7.90 6.93 -22.15
N LYS A 155 -7.83 6.62 -23.45
CA LYS A 155 -8.16 7.58 -24.52
C LYS A 155 -9.62 7.99 -24.44
N GLY A 156 -9.89 9.29 -24.51
CA GLY A 156 -11.21 9.87 -24.33
C GLY A 156 -11.66 10.01 -22.86
N THR A 157 -10.80 9.66 -21.90
CA THR A 157 -11.10 9.81 -20.46
C THR A 157 -10.38 11.02 -19.87
N GLY A 158 -10.61 11.32 -18.58
CA GLY A 158 -9.84 12.37 -17.89
C GLY A 158 -8.33 12.14 -17.84
N TYR A 159 -7.85 10.92 -18.10
CA TYR A 159 -6.42 10.58 -18.09
C TYR A 159 -5.73 10.69 -19.45
N GLU A 160 -6.45 11.00 -20.53
CA GLU A 160 -5.85 11.14 -21.86
C GLU A 160 -4.75 12.22 -21.84
N GLY A 161 -3.54 11.86 -22.29
CA GLY A 161 -2.39 12.77 -22.34
C GLY A 161 -1.77 13.11 -20.98
N VAL A 162 -2.29 12.58 -19.87
CA VAL A 162 -1.69 12.81 -18.54
C VAL A 162 -0.38 12.03 -18.45
N SER A 163 0.71 12.72 -18.10
CA SER A 163 2.02 12.05 -17.96
C SER A 163 2.04 11.06 -16.80
N LEU A 164 2.81 9.99 -16.95
CA LEU A 164 3.04 9.00 -15.91
C LEU A 164 3.58 9.62 -14.61
N LYS A 165 4.46 10.62 -14.73
CA LYS A 165 5.00 11.41 -13.62
C LYS A 165 3.90 12.10 -12.81
N ASN A 166 2.96 12.76 -13.49
CA ASN A 166 1.86 13.45 -12.81
C ASN A 166 0.97 12.45 -12.05
N VAL A 167 0.73 11.27 -12.61
CA VAL A 167 0.00 10.19 -11.93
C VAL A 167 0.78 9.65 -10.72
N LEU A 168 2.09 9.41 -10.87
CA LEU A 168 2.97 8.98 -9.76
C LEU A 168 3.01 9.99 -8.61
N GLN A 169 2.88 11.28 -8.92
CA GLN A 169 2.91 12.38 -7.95
C GLN A 169 1.53 12.77 -7.41
N MET A 170 0.48 11.98 -7.67
CA MET A 170 -0.91 12.30 -7.27
C MET A 170 -1.35 13.69 -7.76
N SER A 171 -0.91 14.05 -8.97
CA SER A 171 -1.09 15.37 -9.58
C SER A 171 -1.69 15.25 -10.99
N SER A 172 -2.51 14.22 -11.20
CA SER A 172 -3.20 13.95 -12.47
C SER A 172 -4.26 15.01 -12.81
N GLY A 173 -4.78 15.70 -11.80
CA GLY A 173 -5.86 16.68 -11.95
C GLY A 173 -7.26 16.07 -12.11
N ILE A 174 -7.38 14.77 -11.88
CA ILE A 174 -8.66 14.05 -11.97
C ILE A 174 -9.60 14.47 -10.85
N ARG A 175 -10.87 14.64 -11.21
CA ARG A 175 -11.93 14.77 -10.20
C ARG A 175 -12.22 13.40 -9.61
N PHE A 176 -11.85 13.23 -8.35
CA PHE A 176 -12.08 12.01 -7.59
C PHE A 176 -12.43 12.37 -6.14
N ASN A 177 -13.56 11.90 -5.65
CA ASN A 177 -13.97 12.02 -4.25
C ASN A 177 -13.41 10.85 -3.44
N GLU A 178 -12.40 11.14 -2.62
CA GLU A 178 -11.73 10.19 -1.73
C GLU A 178 -12.33 10.17 -0.30
N ASP A 179 -13.53 10.72 -0.10
CA ASP A 179 -14.20 10.66 1.21
C ASP A 179 -14.69 9.23 1.50
N TYR A 180 -14.05 8.55 2.45
CA TYR A 180 -14.39 7.19 2.86
C TYR A 180 -15.70 7.10 3.65
N ASP A 181 -16.19 8.21 4.21
CA ASP A 181 -17.44 8.26 4.99
C ASP A 181 -18.66 8.61 4.11
N ASP A 182 -18.45 9.15 2.90
CA ASP A 182 -19.52 9.41 1.94
C ASP A 182 -19.85 8.15 1.10
N PRO A 183 -21.05 7.55 1.25
CA PRO A 183 -21.43 6.35 0.52
C PRO A 183 -21.57 6.54 -1.00
N ASN A 184 -21.53 7.78 -1.50
CA ASN A 184 -21.57 8.12 -2.91
C ASN A 184 -20.20 8.53 -3.47
N SER A 185 -19.15 8.56 -2.65
CA SER A 185 -17.81 8.91 -3.09
C SER A 185 -17.26 7.92 -4.11
N ASP A 186 -16.30 8.39 -4.89
CA ASP A 186 -15.66 7.60 -5.94
C ASP A 186 -14.88 6.42 -5.33
N ILE A 187 -14.25 6.62 -4.16
CA ILE A 187 -13.55 5.55 -3.44
C ILE A 187 -14.50 4.46 -2.93
N VAL A 188 -15.68 4.82 -2.40
CA VAL A 188 -16.68 3.83 -1.97
C VAL A 188 -17.26 3.09 -3.18
N GLN A 189 -17.48 3.78 -4.30
CA GLN A 189 -17.89 3.12 -5.55
C GLN A 189 -16.83 2.13 -6.04
N LEU A 190 -15.55 2.47 -5.97
CA LEU A 190 -14.44 1.60 -6.36
C LEU A 190 -14.34 0.36 -5.44
N ALA A 191 -14.51 0.54 -4.12
CA ALA A 191 -14.59 -0.56 -3.17
C ALA A 191 -15.79 -1.48 -3.43
N ARG A 192 -16.97 -0.92 -3.76
CA ARG A 192 -18.15 -1.70 -4.17
C ARG A 192 -17.89 -2.50 -5.42
N ARG A 193 -17.19 -1.94 -6.43
CA ARG A 193 -16.79 -2.68 -7.63
C ARG A 193 -15.89 -3.87 -7.28
N ALA A 194 -14.92 -3.69 -6.40
CA ALA A 194 -14.09 -4.80 -5.91
C ALA A 194 -14.94 -5.89 -5.25
N ALA A 195 -15.90 -5.52 -4.40
CA ALA A 195 -16.80 -6.46 -3.71
C ALA A 195 -17.79 -7.17 -4.64
N LEU A 196 -18.26 -6.48 -5.68
CA LEU A 196 -19.20 -7.01 -6.67
C LEU A 196 -18.52 -7.70 -7.86
N PHE A 197 -17.19 -7.76 -7.87
CA PHE A 197 -16.39 -8.23 -9.00
C PHE A 197 -16.78 -7.49 -10.28
N ASP A 198 -16.76 -6.17 -10.26
CA ASP A 198 -16.94 -5.33 -11.43
C ASP A 198 -15.59 -4.72 -11.84
N SER A 199 -15.44 -4.42 -13.13
CA SER A 199 -14.20 -3.96 -13.76
C SER A 199 -13.75 -2.60 -13.21
N PHE A 200 -12.49 -2.52 -12.77
CA PHE A 200 -11.83 -1.25 -12.43
C PHE A 200 -11.53 -0.44 -13.70
N ASN A 201 -11.14 -1.11 -14.78
CA ASN A 201 -10.80 -0.46 -16.05
C ASN A 201 -12.00 0.29 -16.64
N ASP A 202 -13.22 -0.25 -16.49
CA ASP A 202 -14.43 0.41 -16.99
C ASP A 202 -14.80 1.66 -16.18
N TYR A 203 -14.37 1.74 -14.93
CA TYR A 203 -14.58 2.93 -14.11
C TYR A 203 -13.77 4.13 -14.62
N ALA A 204 -12.60 3.91 -15.21
CA ALA A 204 -11.77 4.96 -15.79
C ALA A 204 -12.54 5.82 -16.83
N LYS A 205 -13.48 5.21 -17.56
CA LYS A 205 -14.30 5.87 -18.59
C LYS A 205 -15.21 6.96 -18.05
N GLN A 206 -15.49 6.97 -16.76
CA GLN A 206 -16.37 7.92 -16.10
C GLN A 206 -15.61 9.10 -15.48
N LEU A 207 -14.29 8.95 -15.32
CA LEU A 207 -13.45 9.95 -14.69
C LEU A 207 -13.14 11.08 -15.66
N VAL A 208 -13.16 12.30 -15.13
CA VAL A 208 -12.89 13.52 -15.89
C VAL A 208 -11.76 14.31 -15.25
N ASN A 209 -11.03 15.03 -16.08
CA ASN A 209 -10.04 15.98 -15.63
C ASN A 209 -10.74 17.27 -15.14
N GLU A 210 -10.38 17.74 -13.94
CA GLU A 210 -10.88 18.98 -13.34
C GLU A 210 -9.80 20.07 -13.27
N LYS A 211 -8.52 19.69 -13.22
CA LYS A 211 -7.37 20.59 -13.12
C LYS A 211 -6.28 20.18 -14.08
N GLU A 212 -5.53 21.17 -14.58
CA GLU A 212 -4.36 20.92 -15.41
C GLU A 212 -3.38 19.96 -14.71
N PRO A 213 -2.99 18.85 -15.35
CA PRO A 213 -2.05 17.90 -14.76
C PRO A 213 -0.71 18.54 -14.37
N GLY A 214 -0.16 18.15 -13.23
CA GLY A 214 1.13 18.66 -12.73
C GLY A 214 1.07 20.06 -12.11
N THR A 215 -0.13 20.63 -11.91
CA THR A 215 -0.28 21.95 -11.28
C THR A 215 -0.72 21.88 -9.82
N TYR A 216 -1.23 20.72 -9.39
CA TYR A 216 -1.87 20.56 -8.10
C TYR A 216 -1.90 19.09 -7.67
N ARG A 217 -1.55 18.83 -6.41
CA ARG A 217 -1.60 17.49 -5.83
C ARG A 217 -2.93 17.26 -5.12
N ARG A 218 -3.57 16.14 -5.43
CA ARG A 218 -4.69 15.58 -4.67
C ARG A 218 -4.55 14.08 -4.62
N TYR A 219 -4.49 13.53 -3.42
CA TYR A 219 -4.45 12.10 -3.23
C TYR A 219 -5.68 11.44 -3.88
N THR A 220 -5.43 10.57 -4.86
CA THR A 220 -6.45 9.98 -5.73
C THR A 220 -6.13 8.50 -5.90
N SER A 221 -6.90 7.60 -5.28
CA SER A 221 -6.61 6.17 -5.38
C SER A 221 -6.62 5.64 -6.81
N PHE A 222 -7.42 6.23 -7.69
CA PHE A 222 -7.46 5.80 -9.09
C PHE A 222 -6.20 6.15 -9.88
N ASP A 223 -5.38 7.13 -9.45
CA ASP A 223 -4.08 7.40 -10.07
C ASP A 223 -3.22 6.12 -10.01
N THR A 224 -3.16 5.46 -8.85
CA THR A 224 -2.41 4.19 -8.74
C THR A 224 -3.06 3.05 -9.51
N GLN A 225 -4.40 3.03 -9.65
CA GLN A 225 -5.05 2.03 -10.51
C GLN A 225 -4.62 2.21 -11.97
N VAL A 226 -4.49 3.46 -12.44
CA VAL A 226 -3.93 3.76 -13.77
C VAL A 226 -2.48 3.28 -13.88
N LEU A 227 -1.65 3.43 -12.84
CA LEU A 227 -0.29 2.87 -12.84
C LEU A 227 -0.30 1.34 -13.00
N ALA A 228 -1.24 0.63 -12.36
CA ALA A 228 -1.40 -0.81 -12.54
C ALA A 228 -1.84 -1.17 -13.98
N MET A 229 -2.74 -0.39 -14.58
CA MET A 229 -3.13 -0.55 -16.00
C MET A 229 -1.94 -0.32 -16.94
N VAL A 230 -1.13 0.71 -16.69
CA VAL A 230 0.10 1.02 -17.44
C VAL A 230 1.09 -0.13 -17.33
N LEU A 231 1.34 -0.66 -16.12
CA LEU A 231 2.22 -1.82 -15.93
C LEU A 231 1.79 -3.01 -16.77
N GLN A 232 0.50 -3.36 -16.73
CA GLN A 232 -0.03 -4.48 -17.50
C GLN A 232 0.13 -4.26 -19.01
N GLY A 233 -0.21 -3.07 -19.51
CA GLY A 233 -0.11 -2.75 -20.93
C GLY A 233 1.34 -2.67 -21.45
N ALA A 234 2.25 -2.07 -20.68
CA ALA A 234 3.65 -1.90 -21.03
C ALA A 234 4.43 -3.23 -21.00
N THR A 235 4.14 -4.08 -20.02
CA THR A 235 4.88 -5.35 -19.82
C THR A 235 4.25 -6.52 -20.57
N GLY A 236 2.93 -6.48 -20.79
CA GLY A 236 2.14 -7.63 -21.25
C GLY A 236 1.95 -8.72 -20.19
N GLU A 237 2.41 -8.49 -18.95
CA GLU A 237 2.29 -9.41 -17.82
C GLU A 237 1.24 -8.85 -16.83
N SER A 238 0.61 -9.72 -16.02
CA SER A 238 -0.23 -9.21 -14.93
C SER A 238 0.63 -8.53 -13.86
N VAL A 239 0.05 -7.66 -13.02
CA VAL A 239 0.81 -7.03 -11.92
C VAL A 239 1.38 -8.11 -11.00
N THR A 240 0.60 -9.16 -10.73
CA THR A 240 1.03 -10.30 -9.92
C THR A 240 2.24 -11.01 -10.51
N ASP A 241 2.21 -11.35 -11.80
CA ASP A 241 3.30 -12.09 -12.46
C ASP A 241 4.57 -11.24 -12.57
N TYR A 242 4.41 -9.97 -12.97
CA TYR A 242 5.53 -9.04 -13.08
C TYR A 242 6.16 -8.79 -11.71
N MET A 243 5.35 -8.55 -10.68
CA MET A 243 5.82 -8.39 -9.29
C MET A 243 6.54 -9.63 -8.79
N SER A 244 6.00 -10.83 -9.05
CA SER A 244 6.64 -12.09 -8.69
C SER A 244 8.06 -12.16 -9.22
N LYS A 245 8.20 -11.95 -10.53
CA LYS A 245 9.46 -12.09 -11.27
C LYS A 245 10.48 -11.00 -10.96
N LYS A 246 10.01 -9.76 -10.75
CA LYS A 246 10.88 -8.57 -10.72
C LYS A 246 11.15 -8.01 -9.34
N LEU A 247 10.28 -8.30 -8.37
CA LEU A 247 10.41 -7.76 -7.02
C LEU A 247 10.34 -8.86 -5.95
N TRP A 248 9.27 -9.67 -5.95
CA TRP A 248 8.96 -10.63 -4.90
C TRP A 248 9.97 -11.78 -4.79
N GLN A 249 10.31 -12.43 -5.92
CA GLN A 249 11.35 -13.45 -5.95
C GLN A 249 12.75 -12.82 -5.74
N PRO A 250 13.12 -11.72 -6.43
CA PRO A 250 14.45 -11.13 -6.26
C PRO A 250 14.78 -10.63 -4.85
N PHE A 251 13.82 -10.03 -4.13
CA PHE A 251 14.08 -9.56 -2.77
C PHE A 251 13.92 -10.65 -1.69
N GLY A 252 13.59 -11.88 -2.12
CA GLY A 252 13.46 -13.05 -1.26
C GLY A 252 12.27 -13.01 -0.30
N ALA A 253 11.04 -12.80 -0.76
CA ALA A 253 9.85 -12.87 0.10
C ALA A 253 9.77 -14.16 0.94
N GLU A 254 9.38 -14.08 2.22
CA GLU A 254 9.29 -15.28 3.10
C GLU A 254 7.99 -16.05 2.85
N HIS A 255 6.90 -15.33 2.58
CA HIS A 255 5.57 -15.91 2.49
C HIS A 255 4.90 -15.59 1.15
N SER A 256 3.90 -16.41 0.81
CA SER A 256 2.98 -16.07 -0.27
C SER A 256 2.20 -14.81 0.12
N ALA A 257 1.88 -14.01 -0.89
CA ALA A 257 1.04 -12.84 -0.81
C ALA A 257 -0.14 -12.99 -1.76
N TRP A 258 -1.10 -12.05 -1.71
CA TRP A 258 -2.27 -12.07 -2.58
C TRP A 258 -2.65 -10.68 -3.04
N TRP A 259 -2.91 -10.53 -4.33
CA TRP A 259 -3.58 -9.34 -4.87
C TRP A 259 -5.07 -9.59 -4.97
N ILE A 260 -5.89 -8.68 -4.42
CA ILE A 260 -7.31 -8.59 -4.76
C ILE A 260 -7.43 -8.21 -6.24
N VAL A 261 -8.33 -8.89 -6.95
CA VAL A 261 -8.58 -8.65 -8.38
C VAL A 261 -10.06 -8.43 -8.67
N ASP A 262 -10.35 -7.66 -9.73
CA ASP A 262 -11.70 -7.52 -10.26
C ASP A 262 -12.17 -8.73 -11.09
N ALA A 263 -13.35 -8.65 -11.72
CA ALA A 263 -13.84 -9.74 -12.58
C ALA A 263 -13.00 -10.00 -13.83
N SER A 264 -12.28 -9.01 -14.33
CA SER A 264 -11.38 -9.15 -15.48
C SER A 264 -10.02 -9.75 -15.08
N GLY A 265 -9.75 -9.85 -13.77
CA GLY A 265 -8.48 -10.28 -13.23
C GLY A 265 -7.45 -9.16 -13.12
N MET A 266 -7.86 -7.89 -13.25
CA MET A 266 -7.00 -6.73 -12.99
C MET A 266 -6.80 -6.57 -11.49
N GLU A 267 -5.56 -6.45 -11.05
CA GLU A 267 -5.21 -6.20 -9.66
C GLU A 267 -5.72 -4.83 -9.18
N MET A 268 -6.24 -4.80 -7.96
CA MET A 268 -6.62 -3.59 -7.23
C MET A 268 -5.35 -2.85 -6.79
N GLY A 269 -4.64 -2.23 -7.74
CA GLY A 269 -3.29 -1.66 -7.54
C GLY A 269 -3.22 -0.57 -6.47
N PHE A 270 -4.34 0.11 -6.21
CA PHE A 270 -4.43 1.16 -5.21
C PHE A 270 -4.52 0.66 -3.77
N GLY A 271 -4.77 -0.64 -3.52
CA GLY A 271 -4.98 -1.10 -2.16
C GLY A 271 -5.00 -2.60 -1.86
N GLY A 272 -4.94 -3.46 -2.88
CA GLY A 272 -5.35 -4.86 -2.78
C GLY A 272 -4.26 -5.87 -2.40
N LEU A 273 -3.04 -5.45 -2.11
CA LEU A 273 -1.95 -6.37 -1.76
C LEU A 273 -2.15 -6.89 -0.33
N ASN A 274 -1.98 -8.19 -0.13
CA ASN A 274 -1.99 -8.82 1.19
C ASN A 274 -0.64 -9.49 1.40
N ALA A 275 0.12 -9.06 2.41
CA ALA A 275 1.45 -9.56 2.67
C ALA A 275 1.76 -9.54 4.18
N THR A 276 2.83 -10.23 4.56
CA THR A 276 3.31 -10.26 5.96
C THR A 276 4.05 -8.98 6.32
N LEU A 277 4.19 -8.70 7.63
CA LEU A 277 4.98 -7.56 8.10
C LEU A 277 6.42 -7.58 7.60
N ARG A 278 7.05 -8.76 7.60
CA ARG A 278 8.44 -8.93 7.15
C ARG A 278 8.59 -8.65 5.66
N ASP A 279 7.63 -9.08 4.84
CA ASP A 279 7.68 -8.82 3.41
C ASP A 279 7.34 -7.36 3.06
N PHE A 280 6.51 -6.68 3.85
CA PHE A 280 6.42 -5.21 3.81
C PHE A 280 7.74 -4.53 4.20
N ALA A 281 8.42 -5.04 5.23
CA ALA A 281 9.70 -4.48 5.70
C ALA A 281 10.80 -4.60 4.64
N LYS A 282 10.76 -5.63 3.79
CA LYS A 282 11.69 -5.78 2.65
C LYS A 282 11.58 -4.65 1.64
N LEU A 283 10.38 -4.15 1.35
CA LEU A 283 10.25 -2.98 0.49
C LEU A 283 10.89 -1.75 1.16
N GLY A 284 10.62 -1.52 2.44
CA GLY A 284 11.22 -0.42 3.19
C GLY A 284 12.75 -0.52 3.23
N GLN A 285 13.28 -1.72 3.48
CA GLN A 285 14.73 -1.97 3.51
C GLN A 285 15.35 -1.79 2.13
N LEU A 286 14.65 -2.21 1.06
CA LEU A 286 15.12 -2.01 -0.30
C LEU A 286 15.23 -0.52 -0.65
N TYR A 287 14.28 0.31 -0.23
CA TYR A 287 14.34 1.76 -0.42
C TYR A 287 15.44 2.40 0.44
N LEU A 288 15.62 1.93 1.68
CA LEU A 288 16.70 2.35 2.57
C LEU A 288 18.08 2.03 1.99
N ASP A 289 18.21 0.87 1.33
CA ASP A 289 19.42 0.37 0.69
C ASP A 289 19.53 0.77 -0.79
N HIS A 290 18.86 1.85 -1.21
CA HIS A 290 19.03 2.41 -2.56
C HIS A 290 18.70 1.42 -3.70
N GLY A 291 17.72 0.55 -3.47
CA GLY A 291 17.27 -0.44 -4.43
C GLY A 291 18.15 -1.70 -4.49
N MET A 292 19.12 -1.83 -3.59
CA MET A 292 20.09 -2.92 -3.58
C MET A 292 19.74 -4.00 -2.56
N LEU A 293 19.97 -5.26 -2.92
CA LEU A 293 20.00 -6.37 -1.98
C LEU A 293 21.21 -7.25 -2.27
N ASN A 294 22.05 -7.49 -1.26
CA ASN A 294 23.27 -8.32 -1.38
C ASN A 294 24.16 -7.90 -2.57
N GLY A 295 24.29 -6.60 -2.80
CA GLY A 295 25.08 -6.04 -3.91
C GLY A 295 24.44 -6.19 -5.30
N LYS A 296 23.19 -6.65 -5.40
CA LYS A 296 22.43 -6.72 -6.66
C LYS A 296 21.37 -5.62 -6.70
N PRO A 297 21.30 -4.83 -7.78
CA PRO A 297 20.20 -3.88 -7.97
C PRO A 297 18.91 -4.64 -8.29
N ILE A 298 17.86 -4.37 -7.53
CA ILE A 298 16.49 -4.86 -7.78
C ILE A 298 15.65 -3.70 -8.32
N VAL A 299 15.63 -2.58 -7.59
CA VAL A 299 15.03 -1.32 -8.05
C VAL A 299 16.18 -0.37 -8.42
N PRO A 300 16.09 0.40 -9.52
CA PRO A 300 17.15 1.34 -9.87
C PRO A 300 17.33 2.42 -8.79
N ASP A 301 18.56 2.70 -8.37
CA ASP A 301 18.86 3.78 -7.41
C ASP A 301 18.35 5.15 -7.90
N ALA A 302 18.44 5.41 -9.20
CA ALA A 302 17.85 6.60 -9.82
C ALA A 302 16.33 6.69 -9.60
N TRP A 303 15.62 5.54 -9.59
CA TRP A 303 14.20 5.49 -9.30
C TRP A 303 13.91 5.76 -7.83
N ILE A 304 14.69 5.18 -6.91
CA ILE A 304 14.58 5.46 -5.47
C ILE A 304 14.74 6.97 -5.22
N SER A 305 15.81 7.56 -5.77
CA SER A 305 16.08 9.00 -5.64
C SER A 305 14.97 9.86 -6.22
N ALA A 306 14.46 9.53 -7.41
CA ALA A 306 13.34 10.25 -8.03
C ALA A 306 12.04 10.10 -7.22
N SER A 307 11.80 8.93 -6.64
CA SER A 307 10.60 8.64 -5.84
C SER A 307 10.50 9.46 -4.56
N LEU A 308 11.64 9.94 -4.07
CA LEU A 308 11.75 10.75 -2.86
C LEU A 308 12.02 12.24 -3.17
N SER A 309 11.93 12.63 -4.44
CA SER A 309 12.11 14.02 -4.88
C SER A 309 10.77 14.75 -4.98
N MET A 310 10.73 15.96 -4.44
CA MET A 310 9.60 16.90 -4.55
C MET A 310 10.04 18.08 -5.41
N ASP A 311 9.89 17.96 -6.72
CA ASP A 311 10.47 18.88 -7.70
C ASP A 311 9.55 20.05 -8.08
N SER A 312 8.42 20.20 -7.41
CA SER A 312 7.43 21.25 -7.64
C SER A 312 6.78 21.71 -6.33
N ALA A 313 6.36 22.97 -6.27
CA ALA A 313 5.82 23.58 -5.04
C ALA A 313 4.59 22.84 -4.48
N HIS A 314 3.69 22.35 -5.35
CA HIS A 314 2.48 21.62 -4.93
C HIS A 314 2.77 20.24 -4.31
N LEU A 315 4.02 19.77 -4.39
CA LEU A 315 4.49 18.51 -3.80
C LEU A 315 5.17 18.73 -2.45
N LEU A 316 5.62 19.95 -2.17
CA LEU A 316 6.33 20.29 -0.95
C LEU A 316 5.36 20.39 0.24
N PRO A 317 5.82 20.01 1.46
CA PRO A 317 5.02 20.15 2.66
C PRO A 317 4.51 21.58 2.86
N GLY A 318 3.25 21.74 3.25
CA GLY A 318 2.62 23.03 3.51
C GLY A 318 2.44 23.97 2.31
N LEU A 319 2.92 23.62 1.11
CA LEU A 319 2.85 24.44 -0.09
C LEU A 319 1.83 23.93 -1.13
N ASN A 320 1.19 22.79 -0.88
CA ASN A 320 0.02 22.39 -1.63
C ASN A 320 -1.19 23.25 -1.20
N GLY A 321 -1.80 23.99 -2.12
CA GLY A 321 -2.98 24.81 -1.84
C GLY A 321 -4.26 24.01 -1.51
N SER A 322 -4.17 22.68 -1.47
CA SER A 322 -5.21 21.74 -1.04
C SER A 322 -5.22 21.53 0.46
N ALA A 323 -6.38 21.17 1.02
CA ALA A 323 -6.52 20.74 2.40
C ALA A 323 -6.31 19.22 2.63
N ASP A 324 -6.01 18.44 1.59
CA ASP A 324 -5.99 16.97 1.71
C ASP A 324 -4.84 16.44 2.58
N SER A 325 -3.66 17.08 2.54
CA SER A 325 -2.56 16.79 3.46
C SER A 325 -1.51 17.90 3.46
N SER A 326 -0.92 18.19 4.62
CA SER A 326 0.20 19.11 4.76
C SER A 326 1.56 18.45 4.51
N ILE A 327 1.61 17.12 4.38
CA ILE A 327 2.83 16.33 4.17
C ILE A 327 3.20 16.37 2.68
N GLY A 328 4.48 16.36 2.37
CA GLY A 328 4.97 16.31 0.99
C GLY A 328 4.75 14.93 0.34
N TYR A 329 4.89 14.86 -0.98
CA TYR A 329 4.64 13.61 -1.72
C TYR A 329 5.55 13.45 -2.94
N GLY A 330 6.06 12.23 -3.13
CA GLY A 330 6.91 11.85 -4.26
C GLY A 330 6.23 10.80 -5.16
N TYR A 331 6.97 9.82 -5.66
CA TYR A 331 6.40 8.73 -6.46
C TYR A 331 5.79 7.65 -5.57
N GLN A 332 4.57 7.93 -5.10
CA GLN A 332 3.80 7.06 -4.21
C GLN A 332 4.40 6.91 -2.80
N TRP A 333 5.08 7.95 -2.30
CA TRP A 333 5.65 8.04 -0.95
C TRP A 333 5.31 9.39 -0.31
N TRP A 334 4.96 9.37 0.97
CA TRP A 334 4.79 10.58 1.78
C TRP A 334 6.13 11.03 2.36
N ILE A 335 6.40 12.33 2.29
CA ILE A 335 7.70 12.93 2.64
C ILE A 335 7.45 14.14 3.56
N PRO A 336 7.57 13.97 4.89
CA PRO A 336 7.46 15.07 5.84
C PRO A 336 8.51 16.17 5.64
N ASP A 337 8.17 17.39 6.07
CA ASP A 337 9.17 18.44 6.27
C ASP A 337 9.98 18.10 7.52
N SER A 338 11.16 17.54 7.31
CA SER A 338 11.94 16.97 8.40
C SER A 338 13.44 16.94 8.08
N PRO A 339 14.30 17.41 9.00
CA PRO A 339 15.74 17.23 8.86
C PRO A 339 16.13 15.75 8.98
N GLN A 340 15.25 14.89 9.52
CA GLN A 340 15.49 13.45 9.59
C GLN A 340 15.41 12.74 8.23
N ARG A 341 14.84 13.41 7.20
CA ARG A 341 14.65 12.88 5.84
C ARG A 341 13.95 11.51 5.82
N ASP A 342 13.11 11.26 6.83
CA ASP A 342 12.25 10.11 6.83
C ASP A 342 11.14 10.25 5.78
N TYR A 343 10.62 9.11 5.36
CA TYR A 343 9.53 9.00 4.42
C TYR A 343 8.74 7.73 4.73
N PHE A 344 7.50 7.67 4.24
CA PHE A 344 6.65 6.52 4.54
C PHE A 344 5.59 6.24 3.48
N ALA A 345 5.19 4.98 3.40
CA ALA A 345 3.95 4.56 2.78
C ALA A 345 2.88 4.50 3.87
N GLN A 346 1.65 4.91 3.54
CA GLN A 346 0.52 4.92 4.47
C GLN A 346 -0.70 4.29 3.81
N GLY A 347 -1.37 3.42 4.55
CA GLY A 347 -2.68 2.87 4.22
C GLY A 347 -3.73 3.24 5.26
N ILE A 348 -5.00 3.27 4.82
CA ILE A 348 -6.14 3.47 5.71
C ILE A 348 -6.16 2.45 6.85
N TYR A 349 -6.80 2.79 7.96
CA TYR A 349 -6.78 2.00 9.20
C TYR A 349 -5.38 1.84 9.82
N SER A 350 -4.48 2.80 9.55
CA SER A 350 -3.16 2.96 10.17
C SER A 350 -2.12 1.90 9.77
N GLN A 351 -2.04 1.59 8.46
CA GLN A 351 -0.93 0.78 7.92
C GLN A 351 0.26 1.68 7.58
N TYR A 352 1.47 1.28 7.95
CA TYR A 352 2.68 2.05 7.66
C TYR A 352 3.86 1.18 7.26
N ILE A 353 4.62 1.65 6.27
CA ILE A 353 6.04 1.33 6.08
C ILE A 353 6.77 2.66 6.26
N PHE A 354 7.45 2.84 7.37
CA PHE A 354 8.22 4.03 7.70
C PHE A 354 9.71 3.75 7.54
N VAL A 355 10.44 4.65 6.88
CA VAL A 355 11.87 4.51 6.65
C VAL A 355 12.59 5.74 7.20
N SER A 356 13.61 5.50 8.01
CA SER A 356 14.48 6.53 8.59
C SER A 356 15.93 6.30 8.17
N PRO A 357 16.39 6.97 7.10
CA PRO A 357 17.78 6.88 6.64
C PRO A 357 18.79 7.29 7.72
N MET A 358 18.49 8.32 8.51
CA MET A 358 19.38 8.83 9.56
C MET A 358 19.68 7.83 10.68
N THR A 359 18.80 6.86 10.89
CA THR A 359 18.95 5.83 11.93
C THR A 359 19.06 4.43 11.33
N ASN A 360 19.17 4.33 10.00
CA ASN A 360 19.16 3.07 9.27
C ASN A 360 18.03 2.12 9.72
N THR A 361 16.82 2.65 9.88
CA THR A 361 15.69 1.94 10.48
C THR A 361 14.49 1.87 9.52
N VAL A 362 13.87 0.71 9.45
CA VAL A 362 12.56 0.46 8.83
C VAL A 362 11.58 0.04 9.92
N ILE A 363 10.41 0.65 9.95
CA ILE A 363 9.32 0.28 10.86
C ILE A 363 8.10 -0.08 10.02
N VAL A 364 7.54 -1.25 10.27
CA VAL A 364 6.27 -1.66 9.68
C VAL A 364 5.22 -1.79 10.78
N LYS A 365 4.07 -1.17 10.55
CA LYS A 365 2.91 -1.26 11.43
C LYS A 365 1.69 -1.67 10.62
N THR A 366 1.01 -2.73 11.04
CA THR A 366 -0.33 -3.08 10.53
C THR A 366 -1.35 -2.86 11.63
N SER A 367 -2.58 -2.50 11.26
CA SER A 367 -3.60 -2.09 12.22
C SER A 367 -5.01 -2.29 11.67
N ALA A 368 -5.99 -2.20 12.56
CA ALA A 368 -7.41 -2.15 12.22
C ALA A 368 -8.09 -0.95 12.89
N ASP A 369 -7.47 0.24 12.76
CA ASP A 369 -7.81 1.46 13.52
C ASP A 369 -9.20 2.03 13.14
N PRO A 370 -10.26 1.84 13.95
CA PRO A 370 -11.60 2.30 13.59
C PRO A 370 -11.72 3.84 13.56
N ASN A 371 -10.75 4.55 14.13
CA ASN A 371 -10.74 6.01 14.23
C ASN A 371 -9.83 6.65 13.17
N TYR A 372 -9.39 5.90 12.16
CA TYR A 372 -8.47 6.41 11.13
C TYR A 372 -8.97 7.70 10.46
N GLY A 373 -10.26 7.79 10.13
CA GLY A 373 -10.86 8.98 9.50
C GLY A 373 -10.98 10.20 10.42
N SER A 374 -10.80 10.04 11.73
CA SER A 374 -10.88 11.16 12.68
C SER A 374 -9.57 11.94 12.74
N ASP A 375 -9.58 13.17 12.22
CA ASP A 375 -8.41 14.08 12.21
C ASP A 375 -7.14 13.38 11.65
N GLU A 376 -7.30 12.78 10.46
CA GLU A 376 -6.29 11.92 9.81
C GLU A 376 -4.90 12.58 9.74
N SER A 377 -4.84 13.86 9.41
CA SER A 377 -3.58 14.62 9.34
C SER A 377 -2.84 14.62 10.68
N LYS A 378 -3.56 14.91 11.78
CA LYS A 378 -2.97 14.89 13.12
C LYS A 378 -2.55 13.48 13.53
N ARG A 379 -3.39 12.48 13.30
CA ARG A 379 -3.07 11.07 13.64
C ARG A 379 -1.87 10.56 12.85
N THR A 380 -1.71 10.99 11.60
CA THR A 380 -0.55 10.67 10.77
C THR A 380 0.73 11.24 11.39
N VAL A 381 0.72 12.52 11.79
CA VAL A 381 1.87 13.14 12.47
C VAL A 381 2.19 12.42 13.79
N GLN A 382 1.18 12.03 14.60
CA GLN A 382 1.42 11.26 15.83
C GLN A 382 2.10 9.91 15.56
N HIS A 383 1.71 9.19 14.49
CA HIS A 383 2.39 7.96 14.09
C HIS A 383 3.85 8.23 13.69
N VAL A 384 4.10 9.25 12.88
CA VAL A 384 5.45 9.64 12.45
C VAL A 384 6.34 9.96 13.66
N GLU A 385 5.83 10.73 14.64
CA GLU A 385 6.59 11.03 15.87
C GLU A 385 6.85 9.79 16.73
N MET A 386 5.87 8.87 16.85
CA MET A 386 6.09 7.58 17.50
C MET A 386 7.21 6.79 16.79
N PHE A 387 7.18 6.71 15.46
CA PHE A 387 8.20 6.01 14.68
C PHE A 387 9.59 6.63 14.84
N ARG A 388 9.68 7.97 14.84
CA ARG A 388 10.94 8.69 15.11
C ARG A 388 11.48 8.40 16.51
N ALA A 389 10.61 8.35 17.52
CA ALA A 389 11.00 8.00 18.88
C ALA A 389 11.53 6.55 18.96
N ILE A 390 10.84 5.59 18.33
CA ILE A 390 11.26 4.18 18.25
C ILE A 390 12.61 4.05 17.53
N ALA A 391 12.76 4.67 16.36
CA ALA A 391 13.99 4.62 15.57
C ALA A 391 15.19 5.22 16.32
N THR A 392 14.97 6.30 17.06
CA THR A 392 15.98 6.92 17.92
C THR A 392 16.37 6.02 19.10
N ALA A 393 15.40 5.31 19.69
CA ALA A 393 15.65 4.36 20.77
C ALA A 393 16.45 3.15 20.28
N ALA A 394 16.13 2.62 19.10
CA ALA A 394 16.86 1.53 18.46
C ALA A 394 18.35 1.86 18.29
N ARG A 395 18.68 3.06 17.78
CA ARG A 395 20.06 3.46 17.49
C ARG A 395 21.00 3.44 18.70
N LYS A 396 20.45 3.49 19.92
CA LYS A 396 21.25 3.46 21.17
C LYS A 396 21.73 2.05 21.53
N LEU A 397 21.29 1.02 20.81
CA LEU A 397 21.71 -0.35 21.04
C LEU A 397 23.16 -0.54 20.58
N PRO A 398 24.01 -1.23 21.37
CA PRO A 398 25.37 -1.52 20.95
C PRO A 398 25.35 -2.42 19.71
N LEU A 399 26.17 -2.11 18.71
CA LEU A 399 26.40 -3.00 17.57
C LEU A 399 26.94 -4.33 18.12
N ALA A 400 26.25 -5.44 17.83
CA ALA A 400 26.76 -6.77 18.16
C ALA A 400 28.06 -7.00 17.37
N ASN A 401 29.16 -7.27 18.09
CA ASN A 401 30.48 -7.55 17.52
C ASN A 401 30.50 -8.74 16.57
#